data_AF-A0A1F6I8S9-F1
#
_entry.id   AF-A0A1F6I8S9-F1
#
_cell.length_a   1.000
_cell.length_b   1.000
_cell.length_c   1.000
_cell.angle_alpha   90.00
_cell.angle_beta   90.00
_cell.angle_gamma   90.00
#
_symmetry.space_group_name_H-M   'P 1'
#
loop_
_entity.id
_entity.type
_entity.pdbx_description
1 polymer ?
#
loop_
_entity_poly.entity_id
_entity_poly.type
_entity_poly.pdbx_seq_one_letter_code
_entity_poly.pdbx_strand_id
1 'polypeptide(L)'
;MNWITTNLRLPEDLYMELKLKAARERRSVAAVIREKLSEEKKTNNTKVKRLLAMQQKISKKIAKENPGINFAEGLIKMRYEQ
;
A
#
# COMPACT_ATOMS: atom_id res chain seq x y z
N MET A 1 15.84 10.54 -1.07
CA MET A 1 15.35 9.76 0.09
C MET A 1 15.79 10.50 1.34
N ASN A 2 14.88 11.21 1.99
CA ASN A 2 15.20 12.08 3.13
C ASN A 2 15.25 11.22 4.39
N TRP A 3 16.45 10.85 4.83
CA TRP A 3 16.64 10.14 6.09
C TRP A 3 16.54 11.16 7.24
N ILE A 4 15.68 10.87 8.21
CA ILE A 4 15.52 11.68 9.41
C ILE A 4 16.09 10.86 10.57
N THR A 5 17.12 11.38 11.24
CA THR A 5 17.65 10.81 12.47
C THR A 5 16.87 11.37 13.66
N THR A 6 16.25 10.49 14.44
CA THR A 6 15.53 10.88 15.66
C THR A 6 16.24 10.30 16.87
N ASN A 7 16.56 11.17 17.85
CA ASN A 7 17.06 10.74 19.14
C ASN A 7 15.90 10.27 20.02
N LEU A 8 15.90 9.00 20.39
CA LEU A 8 14.88 8.40 21.25
C LEU A 8 15.46 8.16 22.64
N ARG A 9 14.81 8.68 23.68
CA ARG A 9 15.13 8.35 25.08
C ARG A 9 14.18 7.24 25.54
N LEU A 10 14.76 6.11 25.93
CA LEU A 10 14.01 4.93 26.37
C LEU A 10 14.36 4.64 27.84
N PRO A 11 13.43 4.07 28.63
CA PRO A 11 13.75 3.47 29.92
C PRO A 11 14.84 2.41 29.78
N GLU A 12 15.67 2.27 30.81
CA GLU A 12 16.84 1.39 30.79
C GLU A 12 16.49 -0.07 30.51
N ASP A 13 15.49 -0.61 31.22
CA ASP A 13 15.02 -1.99 31.07
C ASP A 13 14.60 -2.28 29.62
N LEU A 14 13.79 -1.37 29.04
CA LEU A 14 13.31 -1.50 27.67
C LEU A 14 14.47 -1.44 26.66
N TYR A 15 15.45 -0.58 26.90
CA TYR A 15 16.62 -0.49 26.04
C TYR A 15 17.49 -1.76 26.12
N MET A 16 17.60 -2.37 27.31
CA MET A 16 18.29 -3.63 27.52
C MET A 16 17.61 -4.78 26.77
N GLU A 17 16.29 -4.88 26.86
CA GLU A 17 15.51 -5.87 26.11
C GLU A 17 15.72 -5.75 24.60
N LEU A 18 15.71 -4.52 24.08
CA LEU A 18 15.97 -4.26 22.66
C LEU A 18 17.38 -4.68 22.23
N LYS A 19 18.39 -4.48 23.08
CA LYS A 19 19.76 -4.96 22.84
C LYS A 19 19.83 -6.48 22.80
N LEU A 20 19.20 -7.16 23.77
CA LEU A 20 19.16 -8.61 23.83
C LEU A 20 18.46 -9.20 22.59
N LYS A 21 17.35 -8.59 22.17
CA LYS A 21 16.63 -8.97 20.96
C LYS A 21 17.48 -8.77 19.71
N ALA A 22 18.11 -7.61 19.57
CA ALA A 22 19.01 -7.31 18.45
C ALA A 22 20.19 -8.28 18.36
N ALA A 23 20.80 -8.64 19.50
CA ALA A 23 21.87 -9.63 19.56
C ALA A 23 21.40 -11.03 19.13
N ARG A 24 20.23 -11.46 19.62
CA ARG A 24 19.62 -12.75 19.25
C ARG A 24 19.34 -12.85 17.75
N GLU A 25 18.82 -11.76 17.16
CA GLU A 25 18.45 -11.70 15.74
C GLU A 25 19.63 -11.35 14.82
N ARG A 26 20.82 -11.09 15.38
CA ARG A 26 22.02 -10.62 14.64
C ARG A 26 21.75 -9.36 13.81
N ARG A 27 20.95 -8.44 14.34
CA ARG A 27 20.57 -7.17 13.71
C ARG A 27 21.02 -6.00 14.58
N SER A 28 21.03 -4.79 14.01
CA SER A 28 21.26 -3.57 14.79
C SER A 28 20.03 -3.19 15.60
N VAL A 29 20.22 -2.56 16.76
CA VAL A 29 19.12 -2.04 17.60
C VAL A 29 18.22 -1.10 16.81
N ALA A 30 18.81 -0.25 15.95
CA ALA A 30 18.07 0.64 15.08
C ALA A 30 17.18 -0.11 14.07
N ALA A 31 17.62 -1.26 13.55
CA ALA A 31 16.81 -2.08 12.65
C ALA A 31 15.60 -2.68 13.39
N VAL A 32 15.81 -3.19 14.60
CA VAL A 32 14.73 -3.75 15.45
C VAL A 32 13.71 -2.66 15.82
N ILE A 33 14.18 -1.46 16.18
CA ILE A 33 13.31 -0.31 16.48
C ILE A 33 12.50 0.08 15.25
N ARG A 34 13.16 0.21 14.09
CA ARG A 34 12.47 0.55 12.84
C ARG A 34 11.43 -0.48 12.47
N GLU A 35 11.73 -1.77 12.53
CA GLU A 35 10.78 -2.84 12.24
C GLU A 35 9.51 -2.74 13.09
N LYS A 36 9.66 -2.43 14.38
CA LYS A 36 8.53 -2.24 15.30
C LYS A 36 7.73 -0.97 15.01
N LEU A 37 8.38 0.13 14.61
CA LEU A 37 7.72 1.38 14.23
C LEU A 37 7.11 1.31 12.82
N SER A 38 7.69 0.50 11.95
CA SER A 38 7.31 0.30 10.55
C SER A 38 6.40 -0.89 10.38
N GLU A 39 5.67 -1.32 11.41
CA GLU A 39 4.43 -2.07 11.21
C GLU A 39 3.41 -1.13 10.53
N GLU A 40 3.72 -0.68 9.32
CA GLU A 40 2.76 -0.19 8.37
C GLU A 40 1.72 -1.30 8.25
N LYS A 41 0.46 -0.94 8.53
CA LYS A 41 -0.70 -1.79 8.24
C LYS A 41 -0.47 -2.35 6.84
N LYS A 42 -0.20 -3.65 6.73
CA LYS A 42 -0.15 -4.33 5.42
C LYS A 42 -1.49 -4.01 4.77
N THR A 43 -1.51 -3.04 3.86
CA THR A 43 -2.72 -2.67 3.14
C THR A 43 -3.13 -3.93 2.43
N ASN A 44 -4.22 -4.53 2.89
CA ASN A 44 -4.60 -5.88 2.50
C ASN A 44 -5.01 -5.82 1.03
N ASN A 45 -4.02 -6.04 0.15
CA ASN A 45 -4.08 -5.84 -1.30
C ASN A 45 -5.17 -6.72 -1.94
N THR A 46 -5.68 -7.69 -1.19
CA THR A 46 -6.86 -8.50 -1.48
C THR A 46 -8.10 -7.66 -1.80
N LYS A 47 -8.34 -6.54 -1.11
CA LYS A 47 -9.49 -5.66 -1.41
C LYS A 47 -9.33 -4.98 -2.77
N VAL A 48 -8.15 -4.44 -3.05
CA VAL A 48 -7.83 -3.78 -4.32
C VAL A 48 -7.92 -4.78 -5.49
N LYS A 49 -7.36 -5.98 -5.33
CA LYS A 49 -7.46 -7.05 -6.33
C LYS A 49 -8.91 -7.46 -6.62
N ARG A 50 -9.78 -7.53 -5.60
CA ARG A 50 -11.20 -7.81 -5.79
C ARG A 50 -11.92 -6.71 -6.57
N LEU A 51 -11.64 -5.45 -6.27
CA LEU A 51 -12.22 -4.31 -6.99
C LEU A 51 -11.81 -4.32 -8.47
N LEU A 52 -10.53 -4.55 -8.76
CA LEU A 52 -10.03 -4.69 -10.14
C LEU A 52 -10.68 -5.87 -10.88
N ALA A 53 -10.86 -7.01 -10.21
CA ALA A 53 -11.54 -8.15 -10.81
C ALA A 53 -13.04 -7.87 -11.10
N MET A 54 -13.72 -7.13 -10.22
CA MET A 54 -15.10 -6.68 -10.46
C MET A 54 -15.17 -5.71 -11.64
N GLN A 55 -14.25 -4.73 -11.71
CA GLN A 55 -14.17 -3.77 -12.81
C GLN A 55 -13.97 -4.47 -14.16
N GLN A 56 -13.09 -5.47 -14.23
CA GLN A 56 -12.89 -6.27 -15.45
C GLN A 56 -14.15 -7.03 -15.86
N LYS A 57 -14.89 -7.62 -14.91
CA LYS A 57 -16.15 -8.32 -15.21
C LYS A 57 -17.20 -7.37 -15.78
N ILE A 58 -17.35 -6.19 -15.19
CA ILE A 58 -18.28 -5.16 -15.67
C ILE A 58 -17.87 -4.70 -17.08
N SER A 59 -16.60 -4.40 -17.29
CA SER A 59 -16.07 -3.97 -18.58
C SER A 59 -16.32 -5.00 -19.69
N LYS A 60 -16.14 -6.30 -19.39
CA LYS A 60 -16.44 -7.39 -20.33
C LYS A 60 -17.93 -7.49 -20.67
N LYS A 61 -18.82 -7.26 -19.70
CA LYS A 61 -20.28 -7.24 -19.95
C LYS A 61 -20.67 -6.06 -20.85
N ILE A 62 -20.18 -4.87 -20.54
CA ILE A 62 -20.43 -3.66 -21.34
C ILE A 62 -19.96 -3.86 -22.78
N ALA A 63 -18.75 -4.40 -22.98
CA ALA A 63 -18.21 -4.67 -24.31
C ALA A 63 -19.01 -5.73 -25.08
N LYS A 64 -19.59 -6.72 -24.38
CA LYS A 64 -20.44 -7.74 -24.99
C LYS A 64 -21.78 -7.17 -25.46
N GLU A 65 -22.39 -6.30 -24.65
CA GLU A 65 -23.69 -5.69 -24.96
C GLU A 65 -23.58 -4.58 -26.01
N ASN A 66 -22.41 -3.93 -26.12
CA ASN A 66 -22.17 -2.78 -26.99
C ASN A 66 -20.98 -3.02 -27.93
N PRO A 67 -21.07 -3.97 -28.86
CA PRO A 67 -19.98 -4.26 -29.79
C PRO A 67 -19.73 -3.08 -30.74
N GLY A 68 -18.46 -2.71 -30.93
CA GLY A 68 -18.05 -1.66 -31.87
C GLY A 68 -18.19 -0.22 -31.36
N ILE A 69 -18.70 0.00 -30.14
CA ILE A 69 -18.84 1.34 -29.56
C ILE A 69 -17.56 1.71 -28.80
N ASN A 70 -16.90 2.78 -29.22
CA ASN A 70 -15.83 3.41 -28.45
C ASN A 70 -16.44 4.39 -27.43
N PHE A 71 -16.66 3.92 -26.20
CA PHE A 71 -17.21 4.73 -25.12
C PHE A 71 -16.37 5.97 -24.77
N ALA A 72 -15.05 5.94 -24.99
CA ALA A 72 -14.21 7.10 -24.74
C ALA A 72 -14.54 8.24 -25.71
N GLU A 73 -14.70 7.94 -27.00
CA GLU A 73 -15.11 8.92 -28.01
C GLU A 73 -16.53 9.45 -27.78
N GLY A 74 -17.45 8.59 -27.35
CA GLY A 74 -18.82 8.99 -26.99
C GLY A 74 -18.86 9.98 -25.84
N LEU A 75 -18.09 9.72 -24.77
CA LEU A 75 -17.97 10.64 -23.63
C LEU A 75 -17.32 11.97 -24.02
N ILE A 76 -16.35 11.94 -24.93
CA ILE A 76 -15.71 13.17 -25.45
C ILE A 76 -16.74 14.01 -26.22
N LYS A 77 -17.54 13.40 -27.09
CA LYS A 77 -18.59 14.10 -27.84
C LYS A 77 -19.64 14.72 -26.92
N MET A 78 -20.15 13.96 -25.95
CA MET A 78 -21.12 14.47 -24.96
C MET A 78 -20.59 15.65 -24.14
N ARG A 79 -19.28 15.72 -23.92
CA ARG A 79 -18.63 16.84 -23.22
C ARG A 79 -18.61 18.13 -24.04
N TYR A 80 -18.47 18.03 -25.35
CA TYR A 80 -18.44 19.19 -26.25
C TYR A 80 -19.82 19.62 -26.75
N GLU A 81 -20.85 18.79 -26.54
CA GLU A 81 -22.27 19.13 -26.77
C GLU A 81 -22.93 19.85 -25.58
N GLN A 82 -22.25 19.93 -24.43
CA GLN A 82 -22.65 20.75 -23.27
C GLN A 82 -22.16 22.19 -23.41
#